data_AF-A0A966PYA7-F1
#
_entry.id   AF-A0A966PYA7-F1
#
_cell.length_a   1.000
_cell.length_b   1.000
_cell.length_c   1.000
_cell.angle_alpha   90.00
_cell.angle_beta   90.00
_cell.angle_gamma   90.00
#
_symmetry.space_group_name_H-M   'P 1'
#
loop_
_entity.id
_entity.type
_entity.pdbx_description
1 polymer ?
#
loop_
_entity_poly.entity_id
_entity_poly.type
_entity_poly.pdbx_seq_one_letter_code
_entity_poly.pdbx_strand_id
1 'polypeptide(L)'
;MVICETPDFAFPMQADVYHPVVEQGTYGNVKKTWILDRTIACSFAPAGTAFKEEVTPNINITQEKLLLGRCKTDIRISSVEARNSITNVIITNIKDKNCNPIYLETSGPRAGKSTIFEIAAQDPFIGPFGNVEYYKLVIRRSENQAVDV
;
A
#
# COMPACT_ATOMS: atom_id res chain seq x y z
N MET A 1 7.75 0.78 18.81
CA MET A 1 6.43 0.32 19.31
C MET A 1 5.52 0.30 18.10
N VAL A 2 5.08 -0.87 17.63
CA VAL A 2 4.21 -0.96 16.45
C VAL A 2 2.86 -0.35 16.82
N ILE A 3 2.51 0.78 16.20
CA ILE A 3 1.21 1.40 16.39
C ILE A 3 0.21 0.60 15.55
N CYS A 4 -0.74 -0.07 16.20
CA CYS A 4 -1.85 -0.75 15.53
C CYS A 4 -3.09 0.12 15.62
N GLU A 5 -3.51 0.70 14.51
CA GLU A 5 -4.76 1.46 14.44
C GLU A 5 -5.97 0.53 14.58
N THR A 6 -6.95 0.95 15.38
CA THR A 6 -8.19 0.19 15.55
C THR A 6 -9.12 0.41 14.35
N PRO A 7 -9.62 -0.68 13.72
CA PRO A 7 -10.56 -0.57 12.62
C PRO A 7 -11.91 -0.06 13.13
N ASP A 8 -12.61 0.67 12.27
CA ASP A 8 -13.91 1.28 12.55
C ASP A 8 -14.86 1.03 11.38
N PHE A 9 -16.15 1.35 11.51
CA PHE A 9 -17.12 1.15 10.43
C PHE A 9 -16.70 1.87 9.13
N ALA A 10 -16.05 3.03 9.23
CA ALA A 10 -15.53 3.77 8.08
C ALA A 10 -14.24 3.16 7.49
N PHE A 11 -13.48 2.40 8.28
CA PHE A 11 -12.19 1.79 7.94
C PHE A 11 -12.15 0.35 8.47
N PRO A 12 -12.88 -0.59 7.81
CA PRO A 12 -13.13 -1.91 8.36
C PRO A 12 -11.98 -2.90 8.20
N MET A 13 -10.92 -2.54 7.46
CA MET A 13 -9.76 -3.39 7.19
C MET A 13 -8.51 -2.85 7.86
N GLN A 14 -7.51 -3.71 8.00
CA GLN A 14 -6.18 -3.34 8.47
C GLN A 14 -5.14 -3.70 7.42
N ALA A 15 -4.07 -2.91 7.31
CA ALA A 15 -2.97 -3.19 6.40
C ALA A 15 -1.63 -2.81 7.03
N ASP A 16 -0.58 -3.55 6.67
CA ASP A 16 0.76 -3.34 7.22
C ASP A 16 1.57 -2.48 6.25
N VAL A 17 2.14 -1.39 6.76
CA VAL A 17 2.93 -0.41 5.99
C VAL A 17 4.41 -0.61 6.27
N TYR A 18 5.20 -0.65 5.20
CA TYR A 18 6.65 -0.77 5.27
C TYR A 18 7.34 0.41 4.60
N HIS A 19 8.45 0.85 5.20
CA HIS A 19 9.36 1.83 4.63
C HIS A 19 10.74 1.19 4.40
N PRO A 20 11.44 1.53 3.32
CA PRO A 20 12.73 0.94 3.01
C PRO A 20 13.84 1.70 3.72
N VAL A 21 14.82 0.96 4.24
CA VAL A 21 16.17 1.45 4.47
C VAL A 21 16.96 1.24 3.20
N VAL A 22 17.48 2.33 2.63
CA VAL A 22 18.22 2.33 1.38
C VAL A 22 19.70 2.37 1.69
N GLU A 23 20.41 1.30 1.35
CA GLU A 23 21.86 1.20 1.49
C GLU A 23 22.50 1.16 0.11
N GLN A 24 23.56 1.95 -0.08
CA GLN A 24 24.37 1.90 -1.29
C GLN A 24 25.53 0.94 -1.05
N GLY A 25 25.55 -0.16 -1.79
CA GLY A 25 26.66 -1.11 -1.74
C GLY A 25 27.94 -0.54 -2.34
N THR A 26 29.07 -1.20 -2.08
CA THR A 26 30.42 -0.81 -2.52
C THR A 26 30.54 -0.61 -4.04
N TYR A 27 29.70 -1.28 -4.83
CA TYR A 27 29.68 -1.19 -6.29
C TYR A 27 28.56 -0.29 -6.84
N GLY A 28 27.95 0.55 -6.01
CA GLY A 28 26.86 1.46 -6.40
C GLY A 28 25.48 0.81 -6.50
N ASN A 29 25.36 -0.50 -6.22
CA ASN A 29 24.07 -1.17 -6.17
C ASN A 29 23.23 -0.65 -5.01
N VAL A 30 22.00 -0.24 -5.30
CA VAL A 30 21.04 0.22 -4.29
C VAL A 30 20.30 -1.00 -3.74
N LYS A 31 20.53 -1.32 -2.46
CA LYS A 31 19.79 -2.37 -1.76
C LYS A 31 18.71 -1.72 -0.90
N LYS A 32 17.45 -2.13 -1.11
CA LYS A 32 16.32 -1.72 -0.26
C LYS A 32 15.96 -2.86 0.69
N THR A 33 16.03 -2.59 1.98
CA THR A 33 15.54 -3.51 3.02
C THR A 33 14.28 -2.91 3.62
N TRP A 34 13.17 -3.61 3.56
CA TRP A 34 11.87 -3.10 4.03
C TRP A 34 11.68 -3.40 5.50
N ILE A 35 11.28 -2.39 6.27
CA ILE A 35 11.04 -2.50 7.70
C ILE A 35 9.57 -2.18 7.95
N LEU A 36 8.91 -3.02 8.73
CA LEU A 36 7.54 -2.80 9.19
C LEU A 36 7.50 -1.54 10.06
N ASP A 37 6.74 -0.53 9.64
CA ASP A 37 6.55 0.70 10.39
C ASP A 37 5.35 0.57 11.33
N ARG A 38 4.17 0.29 10.77
CA ARG A 38 2.90 0.23 11.52
C ARG A 38 1.79 -0.51 10.77
N THR A 39 0.74 -0.86 11.51
CA THR A 39 -0.51 -1.39 10.95
C THR A 39 -1.58 -0.31 10.97
N ILE A 40 -2.08 0.06 9.80
CA ILE A 40 -3.07 1.14 9.62
C ILE A 40 -4.48 0.60 9.43
N ALA A 41 -5.49 1.39 9.80
CA ALA A 41 -6.88 1.14 9.48
C ALA A 41 -7.20 1.72 8.10
N CYS A 42 -7.77 0.90 7.22
CA CYS A 42 -7.99 1.25 5.83
C CYS A 42 -9.33 0.70 5.30
N SER A 43 -9.70 1.19 4.12
CA SER A 43 -10.78 0.64 3.30
C SER A 43 -10.28 0.63 1.85
N PHE A 44 -10.12 -0.54 1.25
CA PHE A 44 -9.71 -0.77 -0.13
C PHE A 44 -10.76 -1.58 -0.88
N ALA A 45 -11.11 -1.10 -2.07
CA ALA A 45 -11.99 -1.78 -3.01
C ALA A 45 -11.28 -1.88 -4.37
N PRO A 46 -11.60 -2.90 -5.19
CA PRO A 46 -11.09 -2.96 -6.55
C PRO A 46 -11.49 -1.71 -7.33
N ALA A 47 -10.58 -1.20 -8.16
CA ALA A 47 -10.88 -0.12 -9.07
C ALA A 47 -12.01 -0.53 -10.03
N GLY A 48 -13.06 0.28 -10.11
CA GLY A 48 -14.17 0.05 -11.04
C GLY A 48 -13.71 0.14 -12.50
N THR A 49 -14.54 -0.35 -13.42
CA THR A 49 -14.21 -0.37 -14.86
C THR A 49 -13.99 1.02 -15.48
N ALA A 50 -14.55 2.07 -14.89
CA ALA A 50 -14.34 3.47 -15.29
C ALA A 50 -12.94 4.02 -14.94
N PHE A 51 -12.18 3.29 -14.12
CA PHE A 51 -10.79 3.61 -13.78
C PHE A 51 -9.77 2.87 -14.67
N LYS A 52 -10.24 2.14 -15.69
CA LYS A 52 -9.36 1.60 -16.72
C LYS A 52 -8.81 2.78 -17.50
N GLU A 53 -7.50 2.93 -17.49
CA GLU A 53 -6.80 3.84 -18.40
C GLU A 53 -7.26 3.52 -19.83
N GLU A 54 -7.81 4.52 -20.52
CA GLU A 54 -8.41 4.35 -21.84
C GLU A 54 -7.27 3.97 -22.81
N VAL A 55 -7.29 2.71 -23.22
CA VAL A 55 -6.23 2.00 -23.95
C VAL A 55 -5.60 2.82 -25.08
N THR A 56 -4.34 3.24 -24.93
CA THR A 56 -3.42 3.34 -26.07
C THR A 56 -2.93 1.93 -26.44
N PRO A 57 -2.91 1.54 -27.72
CA PRO A 57 -2.60 0.17 -28.11
C PRO A 57 -1.09 -0.06 -28.03
N ASN A 58 -0.63 -0.58 -26.89
CA ASN A 58 0.52 -1.46 -26.83
C ASN A 58 0.19 -2.58 -25.84
N ILE A 59 0.22 -3.80 -26.37
CA ILE A 59 -0.18 -5.03 -25.69
C ILE A 59 0.93 -5.38 -24.68
N ASN A 60 0.92 -4.72 -23.52
CA ASN A 60 1.41 -5.31 -22.29
C ASN A 60 0.18 -5.53 -21.43
N ILE A 61 -0.26 -6.79 -21.37
CA ILE A 61 -1.29 -7.28 -20.45
C ILE A 61 -0.65 -7.32 -19.05
N THR A 62 -0.17 -6.18 -18.55
CA THR A 62 0.09 -6.02 -17.13
C THR A 62 -1.29 -6.02 -16.50
N GLN A 63 -1.62 -7.10 -15.79
CA GLN A 63 -2.85 -7.21 -15.02
C GLN A 63 -2.74 -6.24 -13.85
N GLU A 64 -2.91 -4.95 -14.13
CA GLU A 64 -2.82 -3.89 -13.13
C GLU A 64 -4.01 -4.02 -12.19
N LYS A 65 -3.80 -4.78 -11.12
CA LYS A 65 -4.74 -4.84 -10.01
C LYS A 65 -4.58 -3.53 -9.23
N LEU A 66 -5.37 -2.55 -9.63
CA LEU A 66 -5.54 -1.29 -8.94
C LEU A 66 -6.61 -1.45 -7.86
N LEU A 67 -6.27 -1.06 -6.63
CA LEU A 67 -7.22 -0.92 -5.54
C LEU A 67 -7.31 0.56 -5.18
N LEU A 68 -8.53 1.05 -5.02
CA LEU A 68 -8.81 2.38 -4.53
C LEU A 68 -9.28 2.29 -3.09
N GLY A 69 -8.85 3.24 -2.28
CA GLY A 69 -9.19 3.19 -0.88
C GLY A 69 -8.94 4.48 -0.14
N ARG A 70 -8.99 4.34 1.19
CA ARG A 70 -8.72 5.41 2.13
C ARG A 70 -8.05 4.90 3.38
N CYS A 71 -7.24 5.75 3.99
CA CYS A 71 -6.61 5.54 5.29
C CYS A 71 -6.75 6.79 6.15
N LYS A 72 -6.70 6.61 7.47
CA LYS A 72 -6.83 7.72 8.43
C LYS A 72 -5.60 8.64 8.44
N THR A 73 -4.42 8.05 8.30
CA THR A 73 -3.13 8.72 8.48
C THR A 73 -2.35 8.84 7.16
N ASP A 74 -1.42 9.80 7.10
CA ASP A 74 -0.52 9.93 5.95
C ASP A 74 0.56 8.83 6.02
N ILE A 75 0.51 7.88 5.09
CA ILE A 75 1.43 6.73 5.04
C ILE A 75 2.86 7.08 4.59
N ARG A 76 3.08 8.30 4.07
CA ARG A 76 4.43 8.79 3.71
C ARG A 76 5.23 9.20 4.94
N ILE A 77 4.55 9.53 6.03
CA ILE A 77 5.19 9.92 7.29
C ILE A 77 5.23 8.68 8.18
N SER A 78 6.43 8.21 8.51
CA SER A 78 6.60 7.04 9.36
C SER A 78 6.17 7.29 10.81
N SER A 79 6.09 6.24 11.62
CA SER A 79 5.84 6.35 13.07
C SER A 79 6.91 7.15 13.82
N VAL A 80 8.11 7.31 13.24
CA VAL A 80 9.23 8.10 13.77
C VAL A 80 9.31 9.48 13.10
N GLU A 81 8.22 9.92 12.47
CA GLU A 81 8.09 11.20 11.76
C GLU A 81 9.05 11.39 10.56
N ALA A 82 9.69 10.31 10.08
CA ALA A 82 10.52 10.36 8.89
C ALA A 82 9.63 10.51 7.64
N ARG A 83 10.03 11.42 6.75
CA ARG A 83 9.29 11.72 5.51
C ARG A 83 9.82 10.85 4.37
N ASN A 84 8.98 9.98 3.84
CA ASN A 84 9.31 9.07 2.75
C ASN A 84 8.67 9.52 1.44
N SER A 85 9.35 9.23 0.32
CA SER A 85 8.76 9.34 -1.01
C SER A 85 7.64 8.33 -1.18
N ILE A 86 6.63 8.65 -2.01
CA ILE A 86 5.53 7.75 -2.34
C ILE A 86 6.00 6.40 -2.92
N THR A 87 7.13 6.41 -3.64
CA THR A 87 7.78 5.21 -4.21
C THR A 87 8.54 4.37 -3.17
N ASN A 88 8.68 4.88 -1.95
CA ASN A 88 9.35 4.24 -0.82
C ASN A 88 8.32 3.90 0.28
N VAL A 89 7.12 3.51 -0.14
CA VAL A 89 6.08 2.99 0.74
C VAL A 89 5.47 1.77 0.06
N ILE A 90 5.38 0.66 0.78
CA ILE A 90 4.63 -0.51 0.33
C ILE A 90 3.62 -0.91 1.39
N ILE A 91 2.53 -1.49 0.91
CA ILE A 91 1.46 -2.04 1.73
C ILE A 91 1.36 -3.52 1.45
N THR A 92 1.30 -4.33 2.50
CA THR A 92 0.99 -5.75 2.39
C THR A 92 0.04 -6.16 3.51
N ASN A 93 -0.36 -7.43 3.51
CA ASN A 93 -1.15 -8.04 4.58
C ASN A 93 -2.44 -7.28 4.89
N ILE A 94 -3.19 -6.93 3.83
CA ILE A 94 -4.53 -6.35 3.97
C ILE A 94 -5.46 -7.43 4.53
N LYS A 95 -5.97 -7.20 5.73
CA LYS A 95 -6.76 -8.13 6.53
C LYS A 95 -8.18 -7.62 6.76
N ASP A 96 -9.12 -8.55 6.88
CA ASP A 96 -10.47 -8.27 7.37
C ASP A 96 -10.49 -8.04 8.90
N LYS A 97 -11.68 -7.75 9.44
CA LYS A 97 -11.90 -7.58 10.89
C LYS A 97 -11.53 -8.82 11.72
N ASN A 98 -11.54 -10.01 11.10
CA ASN A 98 -11.22 -11.29 11.74
C ASN A 98 -9.74 -11.67 11.56
N CYS A 99 -8.91 -10.72 11.10
CA CYS A 99 -7.48 -10.92 10.80
C CYS A 99 -7.18 -11.90 9.66
N ASN A 100 -8.14 -12.18 8.78
CA ASN A 100 -7.91 -13.02 7.61
C ASN A 100 -7.34 -12.17 6.47
N PRO A 101 -6.25 -12.61 5.80
CA PRO A 101 -5.70 -11.91 4.64
C PRO A 101 -6.67 -11.99 3.46
N ILE A 102 -6.98 -10.83 2.86
CA ILE A 102 -7.95 -10.71 1.76
C ILE A 102 -7.27 -10.92 0.40
N TYR A 103 -6.05 -10.39 0.25
CA TYR A 103 -5.31 -10.43 -1.01
C TYR A 103 -4.09 -11.33 -0.85
N LEU A 104 -4.22 -12.55 -1.38
CA LEU A 104 -3.18 -13.57 -1.40
C LEU A 104 -2.70 -13.81 -2.82
N GLU A 105 -1.41 -14.06 -2.97
CA GLU A 105 -0.83 -14.55 -4.23
C GLU A 105 -1.12 -16.04 -4.39
N THR A 106 -1.75 -16.42 -5.50
CA THR A 106 -2.14 -17.81 -5.78
C THR A 106 -1.01 -18.62 -6.41
N SER A 107 0.04 -17.96 -6.91
CA SER A 107 1.17 -18.60 -7.60
C SER A 107 2.43 -17.74 -7.53
N GLY A 108 3.57 -18.28 -7.99
CA GLY A 108 4.85 -17.57 -8.03
C GLY A 108 5.64 -17.64 -6.70
N PRO A 109 6.73 -16.84 -6.58
CA PRO A 109 7.65 -16.92 -5.44
C PRO A 109 7.01 -16.52 -4.09
N ARG A 110 5.86 -15.83 -4.11
CA ARG A 110 5.10 -15.39 -2.94
C ARG A 110 3.77 -16.16 -2.76
N ALA A 111 3.61 -17.31 -3.43
CA ALA A 111 2.39 -18.12 -3.35
C ALA A 111 1.98 -18.42 -1.89
N GLY A 112 0.71 -18.21 -1.57
CA GLY A 112 0.15 -18.40 -0.23
C GLY A 112 0.42 -17.26 0.76
N LYS A 113 1.20 -16.24 0.38
CA LYS A 113 1.45 -15.06 1.19
C LYS A 113 0.65 -13.85 0.68
N SER A 114 0.53 -12.83 1.52
CA SER A 114 -0.17 -11.60 1.20
C SER A 114 0.51 -10.84 0.06
N THR A 115 -0.30 -10.34 -0.88
CA THR A 115 0.14 -9.53 -2.03
C THR A 115 0.83 -8.25 -1.55
N ILE A 116 1.89 -7.86 -2.23
CA ILE A 116 2.57 -6.57 -2.03
C ILE A 116 1.96 -5.55 -2.99
N PHE A 117 1.61 -4.39 -2.44
CA PHE A 117 1.11 -3.24 -3.17
C PHE A 117 2.06 -2.05 -3.04
N GLU A 118 2.23 -1.32 -4.12
CA GLU A 118 2.90 -0.02 -4.16
C GLU A 118 1.85 1.10 -4.18
N ILE A 119 2.24 2.27 -3.71
CA ILE A 119 1.38 3.45 -3.72
C ILE A 119 1.52 4.14 -5.09
N ALA A 120 0.41 4.26 -5.81
CA ALA A 120 0.34 4.99 -7.07
C ALA A 120 0.01 6.48 -6.82
N ALA A 121 -0.97 6.75 -5.95
CA ALA A 121 -1.38 8.10 -5.59
C ALA A 121 -1.88 8.17 -4.15
N GLN A 122 -1.72 9.34 -3.54
CA GLN A 122 -2.24 9.64 -2.22
C GLN A 122 -2.65 11.11 -2.13
N ASP A 123 -3.94 11.35 -1.88
CA ASP A 123 -4.51 12.70 -1.83
C ASP A 123 -5.28 12.92 -0.51
N PRO A 124 -5.09 14.06 0.16
CA PRO A 124 -5.89 14.39 1.34
C PRO A 124 -7.33 14.67 0.93
N PHE A 125 -8.28 14.18 1.72
CA PHE A 125 -9.66 14.60 1.66
C PHE A 125 -9.92 15.66 2.73
N ILE A 126 -10.32 16.85 2.28
CA ILE A 126 -10.56 18.00 3.14
C ILE A 126 -12.06 18.08 3.44
N GLY A 127 -12.40 18.03 4.72
CA GLY A 127 -13.78 18.16 5.19
C GLY A 127 -14.31 19.60 5.08
N PRO A 128 -15.62 19.82 5.31
CA PRO A 128 -16.26 21.14 5.23
C PRO A 128 -15.64 22.20 6.15
N PHE A 129 -14.93 21.78 7.20
CA PHE A 129 -14.27 22.66 8.18
C PHE A 129 -12.79 22.91 7.86
N GLY A 130 -12.29 22.47 6.70
CA GLY A 130 -10.90 22.73 6.28
C GLY A 130 -9.85 21.80 6.89
N ASN A 131 -10.24 20.82 7.70
CA ASN A 131 -9.34 19.81 8.26
C ASN A 131 -9.26 18.59 7.35
N VAL A 132 -8.10 17.93 7.34
CA VAL A 132 -7.93 16.63 6.65
C VAL A 132 -8.64 15.55 7.46
N GLU A 133 -9.64 14.92 6.88
CA GLU A 133 -10.39 13.84 7.54
C GLU A 133 -9.77 12.47 7.29
N TYR A 134 -9.29 12.24 6.08
CA TYR A 134 -8.63 10.99 5.67
C TYR A 134 -7.80 11.23 4.40
N TYR A 135 -7.00 10.25 4.01
CA TYR A 135 -6.25 10.24 2.77
C TYR A 135 -6.84 9.21 1.83
N LYS A 136 -7.16 9.62 0.61
CA LYS A 136 -7.50 8.72 -0.49
C LYS A 136 -6.21 8.09 -1.00
N LEU A 137 -6.27 6.80 -1.28
CA LEU A 137 -5.15 6.02 -1.75
C LEU A 137 -5.52 5.28 -3.04
N VAL A 138 -4.62 5.31 -3.99
CA VAL A 138 -4.61 4.40 -5.14
C VAL A 138 -3.38 3.52 -4.97
N ILE A 139 -3.59 2.22 -4.86
CA ILE A 139 -2.52 1.25 -4.72
C ILE A 139 -2.55 0.27 -5.89
N ARG A 140 -1.37 -0.08 -6.38
CA ARG A 140 -1.20 -1.02 -7.47
C ARG A 140 -0.47 -2.25 -6.96
N ARG A 141 -0.85 -3.43 -7.44
CA ARG A 141 -0.07 -4.64 -7.17
C ARG A 141 1.37 -4.42 -7.67
N SER A 142 2.36 -4.73 -6.84
CA SER A 142 3.77 -4.65 -7.24
C SER A 142 4.10 -5.67 -8.32
N GLU A 143 4.91 -5.29 -9.30
CA GLU A 143 5.49 -6.23 -10.27
C GLU A 143 6.49 -7.17 -9.59
N ASN A 144 7.23 -6.68 -8.59
CA ASN A 144 8.19 -7.48 -7.85
C ASN A 144 7.56 -8.01 -6.54
N GLN A 145 7.01 -9.21 -6.63
CA GLN A 145 6.49 -9.94 -5.46
C GLN A 145 7.55 -10.76 -4.72
N ALA A 146 8.79 -10.84 -5.22
CA ALA A 146 9.85 -11.66 -4.63
C ALA A 146 10.61 -10.96 -3.49
N VAL A 147 10.19 -9.73 -3.14
CA VAL A 147 10.80 -8.94 -2.07
C VAL A 147 10.48 -9.56 -0.70
N ASP A 148 11.48 -9.58 0.18
CA ASP A 148 11.33 -10.02 1.55
C ASP A 148 10.73 -8.89 2.41
N VAL A 149 9.55 -9.18 2.97
CA VAL A 149 8.70 -8.36 3.85
C VAL A 149 7.85 -9.28 4.68
#